data_AF-A0A382SR53-F1
#
_entry.id   AF-A0A382SR53-F1
#
_cell.length_a   1.000
_cell.length_b   1.000
_cell.length_c   1.000
_cell.angle_alpha   90.00
_cell.angle_beta   90.00
_cell.angle_gamma   90.00
#
_symmetry.space_group_name_H-M   'P 1'
#
loop_
_entity.id
_entity.type
_entity.pdbx_description
1 polymer ?
#
loop_
_entity_poly.entity_id
_entity_poly.type
_entity_poly.pdbx_seq_one_letter_code
_entity_poly.pdbx_strand_id
1 'polypeptide(L)'
;MAPEYIVQGKDGTSDKPADFSGWAVRRGIATGEPITRHRLLEPGTAGFLAGALSPGMRATSISVNAETGAAGFILPGDRVDVMLTQQISQTRGDEGVNRDKIISETIISNVRALAIGQDFNDIDEQTRVGKTVTLELTPKQAESLAVAKRMGRISLSLRSFLRNAEIEKKSTFTSDEEVSFFLRGRDSAPVQVLAAKHNLTARILLRDTDFTWRQLGDDESGKGKISKELTSIAALRGSYLKVGIEGDKAIFRDDIVRPGEQGFIIAALLPGMRAISMAVNQVTSVSGFAAPGDRVDLLLTHKMNDTSD
;
A
#
# COMPACT_ATOMS: atom_id res chain seq x y z
N MET A 1 28.14 8.17 -35.78
CA MET A 1 26.75 7.68 -35.93
C MET A 1 25.83 8.75 -35.35
N ALA A 2 24.77 9.13 -36.07
CA ALA A 2 23.79 10.08 -35.54
C ALA A 2 23.08 9.46 -34.32
N PRO A 3 22.79 10.24 -33.26
CA PRO A 3 22.03 9.74 -32.12
C PRO A 3 20.63 9.31 -32.57
N GLU A 4 20.30 8.04 -32.36
CA GLU A 4 18.98 7.48 -32.60
C GLU A 4 18.05 7.87 -31.44
N TYR A 5 17.48 9.07 -31.55
CA TYR A 5 16.51 9.58 -30.60
C TYR A 5 15.21 8.78 -30.66
N ILE A 6 14.55 8.67 -29.50
CA ILE A 6 13.16 8.23 -29.43
C ILE A 6 12.32 9.42 -29.88
N VAL A 7 11.63 9.27 -31.00
CA VAL A 7 10.89 10.36 -31.65
C VAL A 7 9.41 10.02 -31.76
N GLN A 8 8.57 11.02 -31.52
CA GLN A 8 7.16 10.91 -31.81
C GLN A 8 6.91 11.34 -33.27
N GLY A 9 6.93 10.38 -34.20
CA GLY A 9 6.48 10.56 -35.59
C GLY A 9 4.99 10.91 -35.69
N LYS A 10 4.62 11.79 -36.65
CA LYS A 10 3.24 12.25 -36.91
C LYS A 10 2.39 11.23 -37.69
N ASP A 11 3.01 10.15 -38.14
CA ASP A 11 2.57 9.19 -39.16
C ASP A 11 2.27 7.80 -38.59
N GLY A 12 2.19 7.66 -37.26
CA GLY A 12 1.79 6.42 -36.59
C GLY A 12 2.92 5.40 -36.37
N THR A 13 4.12 5.65 -36.88
CA THR A 13 5.39 4.93 -36.64
C THR A 13 6.10 5.38 -35.34
N SER A 14 5.32 5.87 -34.38
CA SER A 14 5.79 6.55 -33.16
C SER A 14 6.08 5.58 -32.03
N ASP A 15 7.26 5.71 -31.44
CA ASP A 15 7.59 5.13 -30.13
C ASP A 15 6.75 5.81 -29.04
N LYS A 16 5.81 5.09 -28.41
CA LYS A 16 4.96 5.67 -27.34
C LYS A 16 5.66 5.51 -25.99
N PRO A 17 5.49 6.46 -25.05
CA PRO A 17 6.05 6.31 -23.69
C PRO A 17 5.68 5.00 -22.99
N ALA A 18 4.47 4.47 -23.26
CA ALA A 18 4.01 3.20 -22.70
C ALA A 18 4.84 1.98 -23.17
N ASP A 19 5.43 2.04 -24.37
CA ASP A 19 6.19 0.94 -24.96
C ASP A 19 7.53 0.71 -24.23
N PHE A 20 8.01 1.72 -23.50
CA PHE A 20 9.22 1.66 -22.69
C PHE A 20 8.96 1.32 -21.23
N SER A 21 7.73 0.96 -20.87
CA SER A 21 7.43 0.51 -19.51
C SER A 21 8.24 -0.74 -19.16
N GLY A 22 8.92 -0.71 -18.02
CA GLY A 22 9.81 -1.78 -17.56
C GLY A 22 11.23 -1.74 -18.15
N TRP A 23 11.53 -0.86 -19.11
CA TRP A 23 12.89 -0.66 -19.60
C TRP A 23 13.76 0.01 -18.54
N ALA A 24 15.04 -0.35 -18.51
CA ALA A 24 16.00 0.25 -17.59
C ALA A 24 16.88 1.27 -18.32
N VAL A 25 17.35 2.28 -17.60
CA VAL A 25 18.25 3.30 -18.14
C VAL A 25 19.69 2.92 -17.81
N ARG A 26 20.57 2.87 -18.82
CA ARG A 26 22.01 2.55 -18.65
C ARG A 26 22.77 3.59 -17.82
N ARG A 27 22.42 4.87 -17.98
CA ARG A 27 23.01 6.02 -17.27
C ARG A 27 21.97 7.11 -17.08
N GLY A 28 21.95 7.74 -15.90
CA GLY A 28 20.98 8.77 -15.52
C GLY A 28 20.77 9.81 -16.62
N ILE A 29 19.50 10.14 -16.89
CA ILE A 29 19.06 11.10 -17.90
C ILE A 29 18.60 12.35 -17.15
N ALA A 30 19.11 13.52 -17.54
CA ALA A 30 18.74 14.77 -16.89
C ALA A 30 17.34 15.24 -17.32
N THR A 31 16.70 16.07 -16.50
CA THR A 31 15.41 16.68 -16.86
C THR A 31 15.55 17.50 -18.14
N GLY A 32 14.65 17.26 -19.11
CA GLY A 32 14.68 17.93 -20.42
C GLY A 32 15.69 17.36 -21.42
N GLU A 33 16.49 16.37 -21.04
CA GLU A 33 17.42 15.70 -21.95
C GLU A 33 16.69 14.73 -22.89
N PRO A 34 16.90 14.82 -24.22
CA PRO A 34 16.33 13.86 -25.17
C PRO A 34 16.82 12.43 -24.93
N ILE A 35 15.88 11.48 -24.89
CA ILE A 35 16.18 10.06 -24.70
C ILE A 35 16.59 9.43 -26.04
N THR A 36 17.63 8.60 -26.00
CA THR A 36 18.15 7.88 -27.17
C THR A 36 18.11 6.38 -26.92
N ARG A 37 17.88 5.58 -27.99
CA ARG A 37 17.71 4.11 -27.87
C ARG A 37 18.89 3.44 -27.18
N HIS A 38 20.11 3.86 -27.49
CA HIS A 38 21.33 3.29 -26.90
C HIS A 38 21.47 3.53 -25.38
N ARG A 39 20.67 4.43 -24.78
CA ARG A 39 20.65 4.67 -23.32
C ARG A 39 19.66 3.79 -22.58
N LEU A 40 18.80 3.08 -23.30
CA LEU A 40 17.84 2.17 -22.71
C LEU A 40 18.36 0.72 -22.77
N LEU A 41 17.80 -0.10 -21.89
CA LEU A 41 17.98 -1.54 -21.81
C LEU A 41 16.60 -2.15 -21.97
N GLU A 42 16.47 -3.00 -22.98
CA GLU A 42 15.23 -3.72 -23.26
C GLU A 42 15.10 -4.95 -22.35
N PRO A 43 13.98 -5.11 -21.62
CA PRO A 43 13.74 -6.30 -20.80
C PRO A 43 13.85 -7.59 -21.64
N GLY A 44 14.50 -8.62 -21.09
CA GLY A 44 14.67 -9.91 -21.77
C GLY A 44 15.89 -9.99 -22.72
N THR A 45 16.60 -8.89 -22.98
CA THR A 45 17.84 -8.93 -23.77
C THR A 45 19.07 -9.28 -22.92
N ALA A 46 20.07 -9.90 -23.55
CA ALA A 46 21.33 -10.23 -22.90
C ALA A 46 22.01 -8.96 -22.36
N GLY A 47 22.36 -8.96 -21.07
CA GLY A 47 22.98 -7.82 -20.40
C GLY A 47 22.00 -6.78 -19.83
N PHE A 48 20.68 -6.95 -19.99
CA PHE A 48 19.66 -6.10 -19.34
C PHE A 48 19.86 -6.03 -17.82
N LEU A 49 19.91 -7.19 -17.16
CA LEU A 49 20.07 -7.26 -15.71
C LEU A 49 21.43 -6.73 -15.25
N ALA A 50 22.50 -7.02 -15.99
CA ALA A 50 23.83 -6.52 -15.66
C ALA A 50 23.93 -4.99 -15.76
N GLY A 51 23.26 -4.39 -16.74
CA GLY A 51 23.22 -2.94 -16.92
C GLY A 51 22.23 -2.20 -16.00
N ALA A 52 21.25 -2.91 -15.44
CA ALA A 52 20.27 -2.35 -14.51
C ALA A 52 20.76 -2.30 -13.04
N LEU A 53 21.85 -3.01 -12.74
CA LEU A 53 22.47 -3.06 -11.42
C LEU A 53 23.24 -1.77 -11.11
N SER A 54 23.08 -1.29 -9.89
CA SER A 54 23.90 -0.25 -9.31
C SER A 54 25.33 -0.76 -9.12
N PRO A 55 26.36 0.12 -9.22
CA PRO A 55 27.75 -0.29 -9.06
C PRO A 55 28.01 -1.11 -7.78
N GLY A 56 28.63 -2.28 -7.93
CA GLY A 56 28.96 -3.17 -6.81
C GLY A 56 27.82 -4.07 -6.31
N MET A 57 26.62 -3.96 -6.87
CA MET A 57 25.48 -4.81 -6.51
C MET A 57 25.45 -6.11 -7.34
N ARG A 58 24.70 -7.10 -6.85
CA ARG A 58 24.47 -8.41 -7.47
C ARG A 58 22.98 -8.63 -7.66
N ALA A 59 22.61 -9.24 -8.78
CA ALA A 59 21.26 -9.76 -8.98
C ALA A 59 21.15 -11.15 -8.35
N THR A 60 20.13 -11.41 -7.54
CA THR A 60 19.85 -12.74 -6.98
C THR A 60 18.37 -13.05 -7.07
N SER A 61 18.05 -14.19 -7.67
CA SER A 61 16.67 -14.62 -7.88
C SER A 61 16.17 -15.51 -6.74
N ILE A 62 14.92 -15.30 -6.36
CA ILE A 62 14.20 -16.15 -5.41
C ILE A 62 12.85 -16.57 -5.99
N SER A 63 12.51 -17.84 -5.81
CA SER A 63 11.19 -18.34 -6.16
C SER A 63 10.19 -17.93 -5.08
N VAL A 64 9.08 -17.34 -5.49
CA VAL A 64 7.95 -16.96 -4.64
C VAL A 64 6.66 -17.54 -5.22
N ASN A 65 5.68 -17.77 -4.37
CA ASN A 65 4.34 -18.17 -4.77
C ASN A 65 3.31 -17.19 -4.19
N ALA A 66 2.02 -17.46 -4.44
CA ALA A 66 0.93 -16.62 -3.92
C ALA A 66 0.91 -16.46 -2.39
N GLU A 67 1.52 -17.39 -1.67
CA GLU A 67 1.58 -17.38 -0.20
C GLU A 67 2.85 -16.68 0.32
N THR A 68 3.96 -16.69 -0.43
CA THR A 68 5.27 -16.16 0.02
C THR A 68 5.64 -14.81 -0.57
N GLY A 69 4.99 -14.37 -1.63
CA GLY A 69 5.16 -13.02 -2.16
C GLY A 69 3.82 -12.30 -2.21
N ALA A 70 3.85 -10.97 -2.22
CA ALA A 70 2.70 -10.14 -2.60
C ALA A 70 2.37 -10.38 -4.09
N ALA A 71 1.85 -11.57 -4.39
CA ALA A 71 1.88 -12.14 -5.73
C ALA A 71 1.06 -11.30 -6.70
N GLY A 72 1.77 -10.76 -7.70
CA GLY A 72 1.18 -9.93 -8.75
C GLY A 72 1.18 -8.43 -8.46
N PHE A 73 1.57 -7.98 -7.26
CA PHE A 73 1.63 -6.55 -6.93
C PHE A 73 3.04 -5.97 -6.93
N ILE A 74 4.05 -6.81 -6.74
CA ILE A 74 5.45 -6.38 -6.92
C ILE A 74 5.64 -6.13 -8.42
N LEU A 75 6.28 -5.02 -8.77
CA LEU A 75 6.70 -4.65 -10.12
C LEU A 75 8.21 -4.38 -10.16
N PRO A 76 8.85 -4.47 -11.34
CA PRO A 76 10.23 -3.99 -11.51
C PRO A 76 10.38 -2.53 -11.04
N GLY A 77 11.34 -2.29 -10.15
CA GLY A 77 11.58 -0.99 -9.52
C GLY A 77 11.08 -0.89 -8.08
N ASP A 78 10.17 -1.76 -7.65
CA ASP A 78 9.61 -1.72 -6.30
C ASP A 78 10.65 -2.05 -5.23
N ARG A 79 10.40 -1.56 -4.02
CA ARG A 79 11.20 -1.86 -2.83
C ARG A 79 10.50 -2.93 -2.00
N VAL A 80 11.24 -3.94 -1.57
CA VAL A 80 10.73 -5.04 -0.76
C VAL A 80 11.64 -5.30 0.44
N ASP A 81 11.08 -5.93 1.46
CA ASP A 81 11.81 -6.59 2.53
C ASP A 81 11.78 -8.10 2.31
N VAL A 82 12.88 -8.76 2.69
CA VAL A 82 13.02 -10.21 2.68
C VAL A 82 12.89 -10.71 4.11
N MET A 83 11.90 -11.57 4.34
CA MET A 83 11.63 -12.19 5.62
C MET A 83 12.02 -13.67 5.60
N LEU A 84 12.62 -14.14 6.69
CA LEU A 84 12.91 -15.55 6.94
C LEU A 84 12.01 -16.03 8.06
N THR A 85 11.26 -17.10 7.80
CA THR A 85 10.58 -17.87 8.84
C THR A 85 11.28 -19.22 9.00
N GLN A 86 11.74 -19.51 10.21
CA GLN A 86 12.52 -20.70 10.54
C GLN A 86 12.06 -21.34 11.85
N GLN A 87 12.29 -22.64 11.95
CA GLN A 87 12.03 -23.44 13.15
C GLN A 87 13.35 -23.72 13.86
N ILE A 88 13.40 -23.36 15.15
CA ILE A 88 14.58 -23.50 16.00
C ILE A 88 14.24 -24.49 17.10
N SER A 89 14.89 -25.65 17.09
CA SER A 89 14.81 -26.60 18.18
C SER A 89 15.71 -26.13 19.32
N GLN A 90 15.15 -25.91 20.51
CA GLN A 90 15.94 -25.59 21.69
C GLN A 90 16.18 -26.86 22.52
N THR A 91 17.41 -27.39 22.50
CA THR A 91 17.85 -28.38 23.47
C THR A 91 18.25 -27.67 24.76
N ARG A 92 17.32 -27.51 25.70
CA ARG A 92 17.65 -27.08 27.07
C ARG A 92 17.96 -28.34 27.88
N GLY A 93 19.16 -28.38 28.48
CA GLY A 93 19.62 -29.50 29.29
C GLY A 93 18.69 -29.81 30.47
N ASP A 94 18.55 -31.11 30.74
CA ASP A 94 17.80 -31.80 31.79
C ASP A 94 16.32 -31.42 32.00
N GLU A 95 15.44 -32.38 31.68
CA GLU A 95 14.02 -32.51 32.06
C GLU A 95 12.93 -31.60 31.45
N GLY A 96 13.20 -30.86 30.37
CA GLY A 96 12.19 -30.01 29.71
C GLY A 96 11.83 -30.44 28.28
N VAL A 97 10.55 -30.64 27.99
CA VAL A 97 9.97 -30.93 26.65
C VAL A 97 10.70 -30.17 25.54
N ASN A 98 11.27 -30.90 24.57
CA ASN A 98 11.82 -30.32 23.35
C ASN A 98 10.68 -29.62 22.59
N ARG A 99 10.70 -28.28 22.58
CA ARG A 99 9.72 -27.49 21.82
C ARG A 99 10.45 -26.81 20.69
N ASP A 100 9.97 -27.09 19.49
CA ASP A 100 10.36 -26.36 18.31
C ASP A 100 9.73 -24.96 18.36
N LYS A 101 10.57 -23.93 18.30
CA LYS A 101 10.15 -22.53 18.28
C LYS A 101 10.13 -22.03 16.85
N ILE A 102 9.03 -21.43 16.41
CA ILE A 102 8.97 -20.77 15.10
C ILE A 102 9.25 -19.28 15.30
N ILE A 103 10.21 -18.75 14.54
CA ILE A 103 10.49 -17.30 14.50
C ILE A 103 10.43 -16.78 13.06
N SER A 104 10.04 -15.51 12.91
CA SER A 104 10.09 -14.78 11.66
C SER A 104 10.84 -13.47 11.84
N GLU A 105 11.76 -13.15 10.93
CA GLU A 105 12.58 -11.94 10.99
C GLU A 105 12.82 -11.33 9.60
N THR A 106 12.96 -10.01 9.52
CA THR A 106 13.38 -9.33 8.30
C THR A 106 14.91 -9.38 8.19
N ILE A 107 15.42 -10.28 7.35
CA ILE A 107 16.86 -10.51 7.18
C ILE A 107 17.52 -9.50 6.25
N ILE A 108 16.78 -8.94 5.30
CA ILE A 108 17.25 -7.96 4.33
C ILE A 108 16.14 -6.95 4.12
N SER A 109 16.45 -5.66 4.29
CA SER A 109 15.45 -4.61 4.16
C SER A 109 15.74 -3.64 3.02
N ASN A 110 14.66 -3.06 2.47
CA ASN A 110 14.67 -2.00 1.48
C ASN A 110 15.45 -2.34 0.19
N VAL A 111 15.27 -3.55 -0.32
CA VAL A 111 15.94 -4.00 -1.55
C VAL A 111 15.05 -3.82 -2.76
N ARG A 112 15.67 -3.49 -3.90
CA ARG A 112 14.96 -3.23 -5.14
C ARG A 112 14.69 -4.55 -5.87
N ALA A 113 13.45 -4.75 -6.32
CA ALA A 113 13.10 -5.80 -7.27
C ALA A 113 13.48 -5.33 -8.69
N LEU A 114 14.31 -6.11 -9.38
CA LEU A 114 14.79 -5.81 -10.74
C LEU A 114 13.87 -6.39 -11.81
N ALA A 115 13.38 -7.61 -11.59
CA ALA A 115 12.60 -8.34 -12.57
C ALA A 115 11.70 -9.36 -11.88
N ILE A 116 10.60 -9.70 -12.56
CA ILE A 116 9.69 -10.76 -12.17
C ILE A 116 9.52 -11.68 -13.35
N GLY A 117 9.88 -12.95 -13.17
CA GLY A 117 9.69 -14.02 -14.15
C GLY A 117 8.60 -14.97 -13.71
N GLN A 118 8.04 -15.71 -14.67
CA GLN A 118 7.27 -16.92 -14.39
C GLN A 118 8.18 -18.11 -14.67
N ASP A 119 8.28 -19.02 -13.70
CA ASP A 119 8.87 -20.33 -13.96
C ASP A 119 7.76 -21.23 -14.49
N PHE A 120 7.85 -21.58 -15.77
CA PHE A 120 7.04 -22.64 -16.34
C PHE A 120 7.69 -23.97 -15.96
N ASN A 121 7.17 -24.64 -14.92
CA ASN A 121 7.50 -26.03 -14.68
C ASN A 121 6.61 -26.88 -15.60
N ASP A 122 7.19 -27.39 -16.68
CA ASP A 122 6.53 -28.13 -17.76
C ASP A 122 6.34 -29.63 -17.44
N ILE A 123 6.02 -29.96 -16.20
CA ILE A 123 5.82 -31.34 -15.76
C ILE A 123 4.61 -31.43 -14.81
N ASP A 124 3.55 -32.03 -15.34
CA ASP A 124 2.27 -32.42 -14.75
C ASP A 124 1.18 -31.34 -14.54
N GLU A 125 -0.06 -31.75 -14.82
CA GLU A 125 -1.34 -31.01 -14.96
C GLU A 125 -1.88 -30.36 -13.67
N GLN A 126 -1.01 -29.91 -12.77
CA GLN A 126 -1.34 -28.97 -11.70
C GLN A 126 -0.22 -27.93 -11.57
N THR A 127 0.04 -27.17 -12.64
CA THR A 127 1.12 -26.19 -12.69
C THR A 127 0.86 -25.05 -11.69
N ARG A 128 1.37 -25.18 -10.46
CA ARG A 128 1.56 -24.04 -9.55
C ARG A 128 2.58 -23.12 -10.21
N VAL A 129 2.11 -22.07 -10.88
CA VAL A 129 2.97 -21.03 -11.46
C VAL A 129 3.79 -20.40 -10.33
N GLY A 130 5.06 -20.80 -10.21
CA GLY A 130 6.03 -20.13 -9.37
C GLY A 130 6.41 -18.81 -10.05
N LYS A 131 6.31 -17.70 -9.34
CA LYS A 131 6.89 -16.43 -9.81
C LYS A 131 8.30 -16.34 -9.26
N THR A 132 9.27 -15.98 -10.06
CA THR A 132 10.62 -15.70 -9.58
C THR A 132 10.83 -14.19 -9.52
N VAL A 133 11.31 -13.68 -8.39
CA VAL A 133 11.66 -12.27 -8.20
C VAL A 133 13.17 -12.15 -8.16
N THR A 134 13.73 -11.28 -9.00
CA THR A 134 15.16 -10.97 -9.03
C THR A 134 15.42 -9.72 -8.19
N LEU A 135 16.24 -9.83 -7.15
CA LEU A 135 16.55 -8.75 -6.22
C LEU A 135 17.95 -8.16 -6.49
N GLU A 136 18.07 -6.85 -6.34
CA GLU A 136 19.36 -6.14 -6.30
C GLU A 136 19.92 -6.13 -4.87
N LEU A 137 21.02 -6.85 -4.65
CA LEU A 137 21.61 -7.09 -3.33
C LEU A 137 23.08 -6.69 -3.29
N THR A 138 23.58 -6.31 -2.12
CA THR A 138 25.03 -6.23 -1.89
C THR A 138 25.65 -7.63 -1.91
N PRO A 139 26.98 -7.76 -2.13
CA PRO A 139 27.68 -9.04 -2.04
C PRO A 139 27.36 -9.83 -0.76
N LYS A 140 27.37 -9.15 0.39
CA LYS A 140 27.10 -9.77 1.69
C LYS A 140 25.64 -10.20 1.84
N GLN A 141 24.69 -9.38 1.39
CA GLN A 141 23.27 -9.72 1.41
C GLN A 141 22.96 -10.94 0.53
N ALA A 142 23.62 -11.09 -0.63
CA ALA A 142 23.45 -12.25 -1.49
C ALA A 142 23.89 -13.56 -0.80
N GLU A 143 25.02 -13.54 -0.09
CA GLU A 143 25.49 -14.67 0.72
C GLU A 143 24.53 -14.98 1.88
N SER A 144 24.09 -13.95 2.61
CA SER A 144 23.12 -14.11 3.70
C SER A 144 21.81 -14.72 3.22
N LEU A 145 21.32 -14.29 2.05
CA LEU A 145 20.12 -14.85 1.44
C LEU A 145 20.30 -16.32 1.05
N ALA A 146 21.47 -16.70 0.53
CA ALA A 146 21.76 -18.08 0.18
C ALA A 146 21.73 -19.00 1.42
N VAL A 147 22.26 -18.53 2.55
CA VAL A 147 22.19 -19.26 3.83
C VAL A 147 20.76 -19.31 4.34
N ALA A 148 20.05 -18.17 4.36
CA ALA A 148 18.68 -18.08 4.85
C ALA A 148 17.71 -19.01 4.10
N LYS A 149 17.86 -19.15 2.78
CA LYS A 149 17.09 -20.11 1.95
C LYS A 149 17.21 -21.56 2.45
N ARG A 150 18.33 -21.93 3.07
CA ARG A 150 18.54 -23.27 3.64
C ARG A 150 18.02 -23.39 5.07
N MET A 151 17.91 -22.28 5.79
CA MET A 151 17.44 -22.25 7.18
C MET A 151 15.92 -22.34 7.29
N GLY A 152 15.18 -21.85 6.30
CA GLY A 152 13.73 -21.86 6.36
C GLY A 152 13.05 -21.26 5.14
N ARG A 153 11.79 -20.84 5.34
CA ARG A 153 10.94 -20.30 4.28
C ARG A 153 11.22 -18.81 4.11
N ILE A 154 11.49 -18.40 2.88
CA ILE A 154 11.65 -16.99 2.51
C ILE A 154 10.31 -16.43 2.03
N SER A 155 9.98 -15.22 2.49
CA SER A 155 8.87 -14.43 1.96
C SER A 155 9.29 -12.99 1.66
N LEU A 156 8.51 -12.32 0.83
CA LEU A 156 8.69 -10.92 0.46
C LEU A 156 7.53 -10.07 0.97
N SER A 157 7.85 -8.93 1.58
CA SER A 157 6.86 -7.89 1.90
C SER A 157 7.15 -6.62 1.09
N LEU A 158 6.13 -6.12 0.38
CA LEU A 158 6.23 -4.91 -0.43
C LEU A 158 6.28 -3.67 0.48
N ARG A 159 7.21 -2.76 0.21
CA ARG A 159 7.30 -1.49 0.93
C ARG A 159 6.40 -0.44 0.31
N SER A 160 5.79 0.36 1.19
CA SER A 160 5.17 1.62 0.80
C SER A 160 6.22 2.56 0.18
N PHE A 161 5.84 3.28 -0.88
CA PHE A 161 6.64 4.36 -1.43
C PHE A 161 6.76 5.55 -0.45
N LEU A 162 5.71 5.81 0.33
CA LEU A 162 5.72 6.84 1.37
C LEU A 162 6.33 6.28 2.64
N ARG A 163 7.44 6.87 3.06
CA ARG A 163 8.18 6.48 4.27
C ARG A 163 7.53 7.04 5.52
N ASN A 164 7.40 6.22 6.56
CA ASN A 164 7.01 6.68 7.90
C ASN A 164 7.97 6.11 8.96
N ALA A 165 8.89 6.96 9.42
CA ALA A 165 9.94 6.56 10.36
C ALA A 165 9.43 6.15 11.75
N GLU A 166 8.25 6.63 12.18
CA GLU A 166 7.68 6.26 13.47
C GLU A 166 7.16 4.81 13.49
N ILE A 167 6.67 4.35 12.33
CA ILE A 167 6.13 3.00 12.12
C ILE A 167 7.23 2.01 11.73
N GLU A 168 8.24 2.43 10.96
CA GLU A 168 9.35 1.61 10.47
C GLU A 168 10.41 1.24 11.54
N LYS A 169 10.00 1.05 12.80
CA LYS A 169 10.92 0.59 13.85
C LYS A 169 11.43 -0.81 13.51
N LYS A 170 12.74 -0.98 13.56
CA LYS A 170 13.41 -2.26 13.29
C LYS A 170 13.11 -3.23 14.43
N SER A 171 12.17 -4.14 14.22
CA SER A 171 11.95 -5.30 15.11
C SER A 171 13.07 -6.32 14.88
N THR A 172 13.49 -7.01 15.95
CA THR A 172 14.56 -8.02 15.89
C THR A 172 14.05 -9.31 15.26
N PHE A 173 12.97 -9.87 15.79
CA PHE A 173 12.23 -11.01 15.25
C PHE A 173 10.86 -11.07 15.94
N THR A 174 9.92 -11.81 15.37
CA THR A 174 8.64 -12.15 15.98
C THR A 174 8.59 -13.65 16.20
N SER A 175 8.18 -14.08 17.40
CA SER A 175 8.07 -15.51 17.74
C SER A 175 6.63 -16.01 17.72
N ASP A 176 6.48 -17.32 17.53
CA ASP A 176 5.22 -18.05 17.74
C ASP A 176 4.55 -17.78 19.10
N GLU A 177 5.32 -17.63 20.18
CA GLU A 177 4.81 -17.28 21.51
C GLU A 177 4.17 -15.89 21.52
N GLU A 178 4.81 -14.91 20.89
CA GLU A 178 4.30 -13.54 20.74
C GLU A 178 3.03 -13.52 19.89
N VAL A 179 3.04 -14.25 18.77
CA VAL A 179 1.84 -14.42 17.93
C VAL A 179 0.73 -15.10 18.73
N SER A 180 1.03 -16.15 19.48
CA SER A 180 0.07 -16.88 20.30
C SER A 180 -0.48 -16.05 21.45
N PHE A 181 0.33 -15.17 22.05
CA PHE A 181 -0.12 -14.20 23.04
C PHE A 181 -1.03 -13.16 22.41
N PHE A 182 -0.65 -12.62 21.25
CA PHE A 182 -1.49 -11.68 20.50
C PHE A 182 -2.85 -12.29 20.12
N LEU A 183 -2.86 -13.54 19.64
CA LEU A 183 -4.10 -14.24 19.27
C LEU A 183 -4.98 -14.54 20.49
N ARG A 184 -4.41 -15.00 21.60
CA ARG A 184 -5.15 -15.20 22.86
C ARG A 184 -5.68 -13.88 23.44
N GLY A 185 -4.87 -12.83 23.35
CA GLY A 185 -5.26 -11.47 23.70
C GLY A 185 -6.38 -10.94 22.82
N ARG A 186 -6.55 -11.41 21.59
CA ARG A 186 -7.69 -11.02 20.73
C ARG A 186 -9.03 -11.51 21.27
N ASP A 187 -9.06 -12.69 21.87
CA ASP A 187 -10.26 -13.29 22.45
C ASP A 187 -10.54 -12.78 23.88
N SER A 188 -9.55 -12.17 24.55
CA SER A 188 -9.63 -11.77 25.97
C SER A 188 -9.38 -10.29 26.25
N ALA A 189 -8.92 -9.48 25.28
CA ALA A 189 -8.83 -8.05 25.44
C ALA A 189 -10.22 -7.45 25.22
N PRO A 190 -10.69 -6.55 26.11
CA PRO A 190 -11.94 -5.86 25.88
C PRO A 190 -11.79 -5.03 24.61
N VAL A 191 -12.41 -5.50 23.52
CA VAL A 191 -12.34 -4.84 22.20
C VAL A 191 -12.82 -3.41 22.40
N GLN A 192 -11.93 -2.44 22.15
CA GLN A 192 -12.32 -1.04 22.18
C GLN A 192 -12.99 -0.70 20.87
N VAL A 193 -14.31 -0.49 20.92
CA VAL A 193 -15.11 -0.05 19.78
C VAL A 193 -15.28 1.45 19.80
N LEU A 194 -15.40 2.02 18.61
CA LEU A 194 -15.77 3.42 18.44
C LEU A 194 -17.22 3.61 18.90
N ALA A 195 -17.44 4.51 19.84
CA ALA A 195 -18.78 4.84 20.34
C ALA A 195 -19.05 6.34 20.19
N ALA A 196 -20.33 6.68 20.00
CA ALA A 196 -20.79 8.07 19.96
C ALA A 196 -20.69 8.70 21.35
N LYS A 197 -20.06 9.88 21.49
CA LYS A 197 -19.98 10.60 22.78
C LYS A 197 -21.31 11.21 23.22
N HIS A 198 -22.22 11.41 22.28
CA HIS A 198 -23.53 12.02 22.47
C HIS A 198 -24.46 11.54 21.35
N ASN A 199 -25.75 11.84 21.42
CA ASN A 199 -26.68 11.48 20.34
C ASN A 199 -26.27 12.17 19.02
N LEU A 200 -26.00 11.36 18.00
CA LEU A 200 -25.63 11.78 16.66
C LEU A 200 -26.79 11.56 15.71
N THR A 201 -27.19 12.60 15.00
CA THR A 201 -28.22 12.48 13.96
C THR A 201 -27.62 11.88 12.68
N ALA A 202 -28.45 11.23 11.86
CA ALA A 202 -28.03 10.83 10.53
C ALA A 202 -27.56 12.06 9.71
N ARG A 203 -26.66 11.83 8.75
CA ARG A 203 -26.15 12.79 7.76
C ARG A 203 -25.29 13.92 8.33
N ILE A 204 -24.82 13.79 9.57
CA ILE A 204 -23.82 14.70 10.12
C ILE A 204 -22.43 14.34 9.63
N LEU A 205 -21.59 15.36 9.48
CA LEU A 205 -20.16 15.20 9.26
C LEU A 205 -19.51 14.75 10.58
N LEU A 206 -18.81 13.63 10.54
CA LEU A 206 -18.14 13.05 11.69
C LEU A 206 -16.87 13.84 12.06
N ARG A 207 -16.79 14.31 13.30
CA ARG A 207 -15.63 15.02 13.86
C ARG A 207 -15.06 14.25 15.05
N ASP A 208 -13.78 14.45 15.35
CA ASP A 208 -13.11 13.78 16.47
C ASP A 208 -13.78 14.00 17.84
N THR A 209 -14.48 15.12 17.99
CA THR A 209 -15.25 15.46 19.19
C THR A 209 -16.47 14.59 19.39
N ASP A 210 -16.94 13.92 18.35
CA ASP A 210 -18.19 13.17 18.34
C ASP A 210 -17.98 11.71 18.80
N PHE A 211 -16.73 11.24 18.94
CA PHE A 211 -16.41 9.84 19.26
C PHE A 211 -15.52 9.65 20.48
N THR A 212 -15.68 8.49 21.10
CA THR A 212 -14.77 7.95 22.10
C THR A 212 -14.51 6.48 21.86
N TRP A 213 -13.38 5.98 22.38
CA TRP A 213 -13.16 4.54 22.46
C TRP A 213 -13.81 4.01 23.73
N ARG A 214 -14.68 3.01 23.60
CA ARG A 214 -15.36 2.35 24.73
C ARG A 214 -15.11 0.85 24.66
N GLN A 215 -14.98 0.22 25.82
CA GLN A 215 -14.99 -1.24 25.89
C GLN A 215 -16.34 -1.76 25.37
N LEU A 216 -16.28 -2.72 24.47
CA LEU A 216 -17.45 -3.38 23.93
C LEU A 216 -18.23 -4.08 25.06
N GLY A 217 -19.55 -3.87 25.11
CA GLY A 217 -20.42 -4.63 26.00
C GLY A 217 -20.74 -6.00 25.42
N ASP A 218 -21.03 -6.97 26.28
CA ASP A 218 -21.28 -8.38 25.88
C ASP A 218 -22.43 -8.53 24.86
N ASP A 219 -23.40 -7.60 24.88
CA ASP A 219 -24.57 -7.60 24.01
C ASP A 219 -24.32 -7.00 22.60
N GLU A 220 -23.17 -6.37 22.34
CA GLU A 220 -22.87 -5.65 21.09
C GLU A 220 -22.02 -6.50 20.12
N SER A 221 -22.46 -7.72 19.82
CA SER A 221 -21.77 -8.64 18.90
C SER A 221 -22.17 -8.46 17.42
N GLY A 222 -21.75 -7.35 16.78
CA GLY A 222 -21.97 -7.09 15.35
C GLY A 222 -20.77 -7.37 14.45
N LYS A 223 -21.00 -7.83 13.20
CA LYS A 223 -20.01 -7.72 12.10
C LYS A 223 -19.80 -6.23 11.76
N GLY A 224 -18.59 -5.85 11.35
CA GLY A 224 -18.31 -4.47 10.89
C GLY A 224 -17.86 -3.49 11.97
N LYS A 225 -17.37 -3.95 13.13
CA LYS A 225 -16.83 -3.08 14.20
C LYS A 225 -15.65 -2.24 13.72
N ILE A 226 -15.61 -0.99 14.18
CA ILE A 226 -14.44 -0.13 14.05
C ILE A 226 -13.66 -0.26 15.35
N SER A 227 -12.50 -0.90 15.29
CA SER A 227 -11.65 -1.17 16.45
C SER A 227 -10.42 -0.26 16.46
N LYS A 228 -9.95 0.08 17.66
CA LYS A 228 -8.81 1.00 17.86
C LYS A 228 -7.51 0.46 17.28
N GLU A 229 -7.38 -0.85 17.24
CA GLU A 229 -6.20 -1.54 16.72
C GLU A 229 -6.11 -1.48 15.19
N LEU A 230 -7.25 -1.32 14.51
CA LEU A 230 -7.35 -1.40 13.06
C LEU A 230 -7.68 -0.06 12.37
N THR A 231 -8.11 0.96 13.10
CA THR A 231 -8.54 2.24 12.51
C THR A 231 -8.32 3.41 13.47
N SER A 232 -7.62 4.45 13.01
CA SER A 232 -7.47 5.70 13.75
C SER A 232 -8.69 6.61 13.56
N ILE A 233 -9.04 7.39 14.58
CA ILE A 233 -10.14 8.38 14.50
C ILE A 233 -9.89 9.38 13.37
N ALA A 234 -8.62 9.76 13.14
CA ALA A 234 -8.23 10.64 12.04
C ALA A 234 -8.64 10.09 10.66
N ALA A 235 -8.62 8.77 10.47
CA ALA A 235 -9.03 8.13 9.22
C ALA A 235 -10.55 8.16 8.97
N LEU A 236 -11.34 8.53 9.99
CA LEU A 236 -12.80 8.67 9.90
C LEU A 236 -13.25 10.11 9.69
N ARG A 237 -12.34 11.09 9.83
CA ARG A 237 -12.64 12.50 9.57
C ARG A 237 -13.18 12.69 8.16
N GLY A 238 -14.18 13.55 8.03
CA GLY A 238 -14.80 13.84 6.75
C GLY A 238 -15.85 12.81 6.31
N SER A 239 -16.05 11.74 7.07
CA SER A 239 -17.10 10.75 6.79
C SER A 239 -18.47 11.25 7.27
N TYR A 240 -19.54 10.72 6.69
CA TYR A 240 -20.92 11.02 7.09
C TYR A 240 -21.58 9.84 7.77
N LEU A 241 -22.42 10.11 8.77
CA LEU A 241 -23.27 9.08 9.37
C LEU A 241 -24.46 8.76 8.46
N LYS A 242 -24.75 7.49 8.20
CA LYS A 242 -25.92 7.05 7.42
C LYS A 242 -27.19 7.09 8.25
N VAL A 243 -27.08 6.72 9.52
CA VAL A 243 -28.21 6.51 10.45
C VAL A 243 -27.98 7.30 11.73
N GLY A 244 -29.05 7.61 12.48
CA GLY A 244 -28.89 8.22 13.80
C GLY A 244 -28.36 7.20 14.80
N ILE A 245 -27.44 7.61 15.66
CA ILE A 245 -26.84 6.78 16.70
C ILE A 245 -27.00 7.49 18.05
N GLU A 246 -27.53 6.78 19.03
CA GLU A 246 -27.65 7.29 20.40
C GLU A 246 -26.27 7.38 21.07
N GLY A 247 -26.14 8.27 22.05
CA GLY A 247 -24.94 8.39 22.86
C GLY A 247 -24.56 7.05 23.49
N ASP A 248 -23.27 6.82 23.61
CA ASP A 248 -22.61 5.61 24.11
C ASP A 248 -22.81 4.33 23.27
N LYS A 249 -23.61 4.36 22.21
CA LYS A 249 -23.75 3.24 21.28
C LYS A 249 -22.54 3.08 20.37
N ALA A 250 -22.22 1.83 20.07
CA ALA A 250 -21.15 1.50 19.13
C ALA A 250 -21.51 1.94 17.71
N ILE A 251 -20.50 2.44 16.99
CA ILE A 251 -20.60 2.83 15.58
C ILE A 251 -19.91 1.76 14.74
N PHE A 252 -20.64 1.22 13.78
CA PHE A 252 -20.16 0.22 12.86
C PHE A 252 -19.76 0.85 11.52
N ARG A 253 -18.95 0.11 10.75
CA ARG A 253 -18.52 0.53 9.40
C ARG A 253 -19.72 0.80 8.50
N ASP A 254 -20.79 0.02 8.64
CA ASP A 254 -21.98 0.17 7.82
C ASP A 254 -22.78 1.44 8.14
N ASP A 255 -22.58 2.02 9.33
CA ASP A 255 -23.23 3.27 9.75
C ASP A 255 -22.55 4.52 9.16
N ILE A 256 -21.40 4.37 8.50
CA ILE A 256 -20.59 5.49 8.00
C ILE A 256 -20.41 5.40 6.48
N VAL A 257 -20.45 6.54 5.78
CA VAL A 257 -19.98 6.67 4.39
C VAL A 257 -18.71 7.51 4.38
N ARG A 258 -17.64 6.99 3.79
CA ARG A 258 -16.33 7.67 3.71
C ARG A 258 -16.17 8.47 2.42
N PRO A 259 -15.31 9.50 2.42
CA PRO A 259 -14.95 10.20 1.19
C PRO A 259 -14.46 9.21 0.12
N GLY A 260 -15.04 9.29 -1.08
CA GLY A 260 -14.73 8.38 -2.21
C GLY A 260 -15.60 7.12 -2.28
N GLU A 261 -16.43 6.82 -1.28
CA GLU A 261 -17.40 5.72 -1.37
C GLU A 261 -18.65 6.12 -2.17
N GLN A 262 -19.27 5.14 -2.83
CA GLN A 262 -20.54 5.34 -3.52
C GLN A 262 -21.61 5.82 -2.52
N GLY A 263 -22.30 6.90 -2.87
CA GLY A 263 -23.31 7.52 -2.01
C GLY A 263 -22.77 8.58 -1.04
N PHE A 264 -21.46 8.84 -0.99
CA PHE A 264 -20.88 9.88 -0.12
C PHE A 264 -21.50 11.26 -0.34
N ILE A 265 -21.58 11.69 -1.61
CA ILE A 265 -22.17 12.99 -1.97
C ILE A 265 -23.65 13.02 -1.58
N ILE A 266 -24.37 11.90 -1.71
CA ILE A 266 -25.79 11.81 -1.35
C ILE A 266 -25.98 11.97 0.15
N ALA A 267 -25.12 11.35 0.96
CA ALA A 267 -25.14 11.46 2.41
C ALA A 267 -24.86 12.90 2.89
N ALA A 268 -24.02 13.64 2.16
CA ALA A 268 -23.69 15.03 2.45
C ALA A 268 -24.80 16.03 2.09
N LEU A 269 -25.75 15.67 1.22
CA LEU A 269 -26.81 16.60 0.77
C LEU A 269 -27.86 16.83 1.86
N LEU A 270 -28.17 18.11 2.12
CA LEU A 270 -29.33 18.48 2.93
C LEU A 270 -30.63 18.32 2.13
N PRO A 271 -31.79 18.11 2.80
CA PRO A 271 -33.08 18.04 2.12
C PRO A 271 -33.33 19.25 1.20
N GLY A 272 -33.79 18.99 -0.02
CA GLY A 272 -34.03 20.02 -1.03
C GLY A 272 -32.78 20.54 -1.76
N MET A 273 -31.57 20.15 -1.34
CA MET A 273 -30.34 20.52 -2.03
C MET A 273 -29.97 19.52 -3.12
N ARG A 274 -29.24 19.99 -4.14
CA ARG A 274 -28.70 19.16 -5.24
C ARG A 274 -27.19 19.34 -5.30
N ALA A 275 -26.48 18.25 -5.53
CA ALA A 275 -25.05 18.32 -5.80
C ALA A 275 -24.82 18.79 -7.23
N ILE A 276 -24.00 19.82 -7.40
CA ILE A 276 -23.59 20.35 -8.71
C ILE A 276 -22.07 20.26 -8.76
N SER A 277 -21.54 19.68 -9.84
CA SER A 277 -20.10 19.68 -10.10
C SER A 277 -19.70 20.97 -10.80
N MET A 278 -18.68 21.66 -10.29
CA MET A 278 -18.12 22.86 -10.91
C MET A 278 -16.62 22.66 -11.11
N ALA A 279 -16.13 22.95 -12.31
CA ALA A 279 -14.69 22.95 -12.57
C ALA A 279 -14.04 24.15 -11.86
N VAL A 280 -13.02 23.91 -11.04
CA VAL A 280 -12.23 24.94 -10.35
C VAL A 280 -10.79 24.93 -10.84
N ASN A 281 -10.11 26.08 -10.82
CA ASN A 281 -8.68 26.18 -11.12
C ASN A 281 -7.91 26.67 -9.89
N GLN A 282 -6.58 26.52 -9.88
CA GLN A 282 -5.74 26.83 -8.71
C GLN A 282 -5.67 28.33 -8.34
N VAL A 283 -6.26 29.22 -9.14
CA VAL A 283 -6.26 30.67 -8.89
C VAL A 283 -7.58 31.13 -8.23
N THR A 284 -8.69 30.38 -8.40
CA THR A 284 -10.00 30.71 -7.81
C THR A 284 -10.43 29.79 -6.67
N SER A 285 -9.84 28.60 -6.55
CA SER A 285 -10.00 27.79 -5.34
C SER A 285 -9.09 28.36 -4.26
N VAL A 286 -9.56 28.42 -3.01
CA VAL A 286 -8.80 28.97 -1.86
C VAL A 286 -7.61 28.06 -1.54
N SER A 287 -6.66 27.86 -2.46
CA SER A 287 -5.40 27.12 -2.36
C SER A 287 -5.43 25.84 -1.49
N GLY A 288 -6.50 25.05 -1.56
CA GLY A 288 -6.66 23.84 -0.73
C GLY A 288 -7.04 24.06 0.74
N PHE A 289 -7.39 25.28 1.14
CA PHE A 289 -7.88 25.64 2.47
C PHE A 289 -9.37 25.39 2.69
N ALA A 290 -10.14 25.08 1.64
CA ALA A 290 -11.53 24.67 1.76
C ALA A 290 -11.62 23.13 1.89
N ALA A 291 -12.23 22.67 2.97
CA ALA A 291 -12.45 21.26 3.29
C ALA A 291 -13.94 20.87 3.14
N PRO A 292 -14.27 19.58 3.00
CA PRO A 292 -15.64 19.11 3.06
C PRO A 292 -16.34 19.57 4.35
N GLY A 293 -17.49 20.22 4.21
CA GLY A 293 -18.25 20.79 5.32
C GLY A 293 -18.06 22.30 5.53
N ASP A 294 -17.06 22.91 4.89
CA ASP A 294 -16.88 24.36 4.93
C ASP A 294 -18.00 25.07 4.16
N ARG A 295 -18.41 26.24 4.67
CA ARG A 295 -19.38 27.11 4.00
C ARG A 295 -18.64 28.04 3.06
N VAL A 296 -19.11 28.10 1.82
CA VAL A 296 -18.52 28.95 0.78
C VAL A 296 -19.63 29.73 0.08
N ASP A 297 -19.32 30.98 -0.29
CA ASP A 297 -20.20 31.80 -1.11
C ASP A 297 -19.79 31.68 -2.58
N LEU A 298 -20.78 31.67 -3.48
CA LEU A 298 -20.54 31.65 -4.92
C LEU A 298 -20.69 33.07 -5.48
N LEU A 299 -19.60 33.60 -6.04
CA LEU A 299 -19.61 34.87 -6.76
C LEU A 299 -19.69 34.61 -8.26
N LEU A 300 -20.76 35.09 -8.88
CA LEU A 300 -20.94 35.04 -10.33
C LEU A 300 -20.50 36.38 -10.94
N THR A 301 -19.53 36.35 -11.84
CA THR A 301 -19.21 37.49 -12.69
C THR A 301 -19.74 37.22 -14.09
N HIS A 302 -20.72 38.01 -14.52
CA HIS A 302 -21.28 37.94 -15.87
C HIS A 302 -20.85 39.16 -16.67
N LYS A 303 -20.35 38.96 -17.89
CA LYS A 303 -20.03 40.05 -18.82
C LYS A 303 -21.26 40.31 -19.67
N MET A 304 -21.93 41.44 -19.44
CA MET A 304 -23.02 41.89 -20.31
C MET A 304 -22.41 42.55 -21.55
N ASN A 305 -22.71 42.01 -22.73
CA ASN A 305 -22.48 42.74 -23.96
C ASN A 305 -23.65 43.71 -24.14
N ASP A 306 -23.35 44.99 -24.18
CA ASP A 306 -24.31 46.03 -24.51
C ASP A 306 -24.70 45.88 -25.99
N THR A 307 -25.97 45.59 -26.25
CA THR A 307 -26.54 45.52 -27.60
C THR A 307 -27.31 46.79 -27.93
N SER A 308 -26.89 47.93 -27.39
CA SER A 308 -27.39 49.23 -27.82
C SER A 308 -26.66 49.63 -29.12
N ASP A 309 -27.37 49.49 -30.25
CA ASP A 309 -27.01 50.14 -31.53
C ASP A 309 -27.12 51.67 -31.42
#